data_AF-A0AAE5H8F5-F1
#
_entry.id   AF-A0AAE5H8F5-F1
#
_cell.length_a   1.000
_cell.length_b   1.000
_cell.length_c   1.000
_cell.angle_alpha   90.00
_cell.angle_beta   90.00
_cell.angle_gamma   90.00
#
_symmetry.space_group_name_H-M   'P 1'
#
loop_
_entity.id
_entity.type
_entity.pdbx_description
1 polymer ?
#
loop_
_entity_poly.entity_id
_entity_poly.type
_entity_poly.pdbx_seq_one_letter_code
_entity_poly.pdbx_strand_id
1 'polypeptide(L)'
;MYLQERIEELESGILYIDKNVNKVKLVGFLSPERLTDYYEKNIQCFFSKGLYDYEELKFENTKDNALFIVLEDNDELKKHQFIPLKKESIKYKIVDESNKSKTLSKTYTIRKCKFTNLYNYVDLEVSLLFKNLGELKKYFEKNYQMPLNLHE
;
A
#
# COMPACT_ATOMS: atom_id res chain seq x y z
N MET A 1 -18.50 -9.35 1.76
CA MET A 1 -17.07 -9.22 1.44
C MET A 1 -16.88 -7.81 0.92
N TYR A 2 -16.06 -7.04 1.62
CA TYR A 2 -15.90 -5.62 1.38
C TYR A 2 -14.91 -5.36 0.25
N LEU A 3 -14.98 -4.19 -0.38
CA LEU A 3 -14.09 -3.81 -1.47
C LEU A 3 -12.63 -3.80 -1.00
N GLN A 4 -12.41 -3.28 0.21
CA GLN A 4 -11.08 -3.18 0.81
C GLN A 4 -10.42 -4.55 1.03
N GLU A 5 -11.15 -5.54 1.56
CA GLU A 5 -10.63 -6.90 1.76
C GLU A 5 -10.12 -7.51 0.45
N ARG A 6 -10.84 -7.26 -0.66
CA ARG A 6 -10.42 -7.72 -1.98
C ARG A 6 -9.18 -7.02 -2.49
N ILE A 7 -9.05 -5.72 -2.25
CA ILE A 7 -7.85 -4.95 -2.63
C ILE A 7 -6.63 -5.46 -1.86
N GLU A 8 -6.79 -5.80 -0.59
CA GLU A 8 -5.70 -6.33 0.25
C GLU A 8 -5.28 -7.76 -0.15
N GLU A 9 -6.23 -8.58 -0.60
CA GLU A 9 -5.95 -9.94 -1.08
C GLU A 9 -5.23 -9.96 -2.44
N LEU A 10 -5.59 -9.03 -3.34
CA LEU A 10 -5.11 -9.00 -4.71
C LEU A 10 -3.70 -8.42 -4.82
N GLU A 11 -2.94 -8.92 -5.80
CA GLU A 11 -1.63 -8.37 -6.15
C GLU A 11 -1.73 -7.28 -7.22
N SER A 12 -2.86 -7.18 -7.90
CA SER A 12 -3.10 -6.11 -8.85
C SER A 12 -4.57 -6.00 -9.19
N GLY A 13 -5.01 -4.83 -9.62
CA GLY A 13 -6.40 -4.63 -9.97
C GLY A 13 -6.68 -3.36 -10.74
N ILE A 14 -7.77 -3.36 -11.49
CA ILE A 14 -8.33 -2.16 -12.10
C ILE A 14 -9.66 -1.87 -11.39
N LEU A 15 -9.78 -0.69 -10.81
CA LEU A 15 -10.98 -0.19 -10.17
C LEU A 15 -11.62 0.84 -11.08
N TYR A 16 -12.84 0.54 -11.54
CA TYR A 16 -13.68 1.50 -12.25
C TYR A 16 -14.66 2.07 -11.25
N ILE A 17 -14.50 3.35 -10.91
CA ILE A 17 -15.33 4.06 -9.95
C ILE A 17 -16.38 4.84 -10.72
N ASP A 18 -17.63 4.44 -10.54
CA ASP A 18 -18.80 5.17 -11.00
C ASP A 18 -19.38 5.96 -9.81
N LYS A 19 -19.12 7.27 -9.77
CA LYS A 19 -19.57 8.18 -8.72
C LYS A 19 -21.07 8.46 -8.82
N ASN A 20 -21.67 8.31 -10.00
CA ASN A 20 -23.10 8.56 -10.17
C ASN A 20 -23.94 7.46 -9.52
N VAL A 21 -23.45 6.22 -9.57
CA VAL A 21 -24.14 5.05 -9.01
C VAL A 21 -23.54 4.63 -7.66
N ASN A 22 -22.47 5.30 -7.20
CA ASN A 22 -21.73 4.97 -5.98
C ASN A 22 -21.26 3.50 -5.96
N LYS A 23 -20.82 3.00 -7.13
CA LYS A 23 -20.36 1.61 -7.29
C LYS A 23 -18.96 1.56 -7.85
N VAL A 24 -18.23 0.53 -7.45
CA VAL A 24 -16.87 0.25 -7.91
C VAL A 24 -16.85 -1.13 -8.54
N LYS A 25 -16.50 -1.19 -9.81
CA LYS A 25 -16.21 -2.45 -10.49
C LYS A 25 -14.73 -2.75 -10.34
N LEU A 26 -14.41 -3.85 -9.67
CA LEU A 26 -13.05 -4.32 -9.48
C LEU A 26 -12.77 -5.46 -10.46
N VAL A 27 -11.69 -5.34 -11.22
CA VAL A 27 -11.09 -6.43 -12.00
C VAL A 27 -9.75 -6.75 -11.37
N GLY A 28 -9.68 -7.85 -10.64
CA GLY A 28 -8.48 -8.29 -9.92
C GLY A 28 -7.60 -9.23 -10.73
N PHE A 29 -6.29 -9.15 -10.48
CA PHE A 29 -5.25 -9.94 -11.11
C PHE A 29 -4.27 -10.46 -10.05
N LEU A 30 -3.69 -11.64 -10.31
CA LEU A 30 -2.69 -12.25 -9.43
C LEU A 30 -1.28 -11.70 -9.63
N SER A 31 -1.03 -10.88 -10.66
CA SER A 31 0.26 -10.20 -10.81
C SER A 31 0.14 -8.93 -11.68
N PRO A 32 0.98 -7.91 -11.43
CA PRO A 32 1.02 -6.68 -12.25
C PRO A 32 1.23 -6.93 -13.74
N GLU A 33 1.94 -7.99 -14.10
CA GLU A 33 2.17 -8.42 -15.49
C GLU A 33 0.85 -8.80 -16.16
N ARG A 34 0.01 -9.59 -15.47
CA ARG A 34 -1.32 -9.98 -15.97
C ARG A 34 -2.24 -8.79 -16.11
N LEU A 35 -2.15 -7.82 -15.19
CA LEU A 35 -2.86 -6.56 -15.35
C LEU A 35 -2.42 -5.83 -16.63
N THR A 36 -1.12 -5.80 -16.89
CA THR A 36 -0.55 -5.11 -18.07
C THR A 36 -0.96 -5.82 -19.37
N ASP A 37 -0.91 -7.15 -19.40
CA ASP A 37 -1.38 -7.95 -20.53
C ASP A 37 -2.88 -7.76 -20.81
N TYR A 38 -3.70 -7.64 -19.76
CA TYR A 38 -5.13 -7.34 -19.93
C TYR A 38 -5.35 -5.93 -20.46
N TYR A 39 -4.65 -4.95 -19.89
CA TYR A 39 -4.84 -3.53 -20.22
C TYR A 39 -4.30 -3.15 -21.60
N GLU A 40 -3.13 -3.65 -21.99
CA GLU A 40 -2.46 -3.29 -23.24
C GLU A 40 -2.74 -4.27 -24.39
N LYS A 41 -2.81 -5.58 -24.09
CA LYS A 41 -2.92 -6.63 -25.12
C LYS A 41 -4.33 -7.23 -25.21
N ASN A 42 -5.28 -6.76 -24.39
CA ASN A 42 -6.64 -7.28 -24.29
C ASN A 42 -6.71 -8.80 -24.00
N ILE A 43 -5.68 -9.36 -23.36
CA ILE A 43 -5.63 -10.78 -23.01
C ILE A 43 -6.52 -11.02 -21.79
N GLN A 44 -7.50 -11.92 -21.89
CA GLN A 44 -8.39 -12.25 -20.77
C GLN A 44 -7.69 -13.08 -19.69
N CYS A 45 -6.96 -12.42 -18.79
CA CYS A 45 -6.25 -13.04 -17.67
C CYS A 45 -6.62 -12.46 -16.30
N PHE A 46 -7.86 -11.96 -16.18
CA PHE A 46 -8.40 -11.51 -14.90
C PHE A 46 -8.66 -12.71 -13.98
N PHE A 47 -8.25 -12.57 -12.72
CA PHE A 47 -8.45 -13.58 -11.68
C PHE A 47 -9.81 -13.43 -11.01
N SER A 48 -10.22 -12.19 -10.76
CA SER A 48 -11.45 -11.87 -10.06
C SER A 48 -12.17 -10.71 -10.73
N LYS A 49 -13.50 -10.73 -10.70
CA LYS A 49 -14.35 -9.61 -11.08
C LYS A 49 -15.45 -9.47 -10.05
N GLY A 50 -15.69 -8.25 -9.59
CA GLY A 50 -16.76 -7.95 -8.66
C GLY A 50 -17.28 -6.53 -8.82
N LEU A 51 -18.52 -6.34 -8.39
CA LEU A 51 -19.15 -5.03 -8.26
C LEU A 51 -19.40 -4.81 -6.78
N TYR A 52 -18.90 -3.69 -6.27
CA TYR A 52 -18.94 -3.34 -4.86
C TYR A 52 -19.53 -1.94 -4.71
N ASP A 53 -20.01 -1.62 -3.52
CA ASP A 53 -20.36 -0.25 -3.18
C ASP A 53 -19.08 0.58 -2.99
N TYR A 54 -19.17 1.88 -3.27
CA TYR A 54 -18.02 2.78 -3.14
C TYR A 54 -17.63 2.97 -1.68
N GLU A 55 -16.34 2.74 -1.41
CA GLU A 55 -15.70 2.93 -0.11
C GLU A 55 -14.39 3.72 -0.30
N GLU A 56 -13.92 4.39 0.74
CA GLU A 56 -12.63 5.09 0.70
C GLU A 56 -11.48 4.07 0.53
N LEU A 57 -10.78 4.14 -0.60
CA LEU A 57 -9.77 3.16 -1.00
C LEU A 57 -8.46 3.38 -0.24
N LYS A 58 -8.07 2.39 0.56
CA LYS A 58 -6.84 2.42 1.35
C LYS A 58 -5.76 1.54 0.72
N PHE A 59 -4.99 2.15 -0.19
CA PHE A 59 -3.90 1.45 -0.89
C PHE A 59 -2.69 1.17 -0.01
N GLU A 60 -2.61 1.77 1.17
CA GLU A 60 -1.51 1.57 2.12
C GLU A 60 -1.41 0.12 2.61
N ASN A 61 -2.51 -0.62 2.65
CA ASN A 61 -2.54 -2.01 3.12
C ASN A 61 -2.27 -3.03 2.01
N THR A 62 -2.00 -2.57 0.78
CA THR A 62 -1.75 -3.46 -0.35
C THR A 62 -0.45 -4.24 -0.21
N LYS A 63 -0.36 -5.36 -0.94
CA LYS A 63 0.86 -6.18 -0.98
C LYS A 63 2.04 -5.44 -1.62
N ASP A 64 3.25 -5.91 -1.32
CA ASP A 64 4.48 -5.43 -1.96
C ASP A 64 4.36 -5.54 -3.49
N ASN A 65 4.76 -4.50 -4.21
CA ASN A 65 4.71 -4.38 -5.67
C ASN A 65 3.32 -4.44 -6.29
N ALA A 66 2.26 -4.44 -5.49
CA ALA A 66 0.91 -4.54 -6.02
C ALA A 66 0.56 -3.32 -6.87
N LEU A 67 -0.03 -3.56 -8.04
CA LEU A 67 -0.36 -2.51 -9.01
C LEU A 67 -1.88 -2.33 -9.10
N PHE A 68 -2.36 -1.17 -8.69
CA PHE A 68 -3.76 -0.79 -8.84
C PHE A 68 -3.90 0.39 -9.79
N ILE A 69 -4.82 0.27 -10.73
CA ILE A 69 -5.23 1.36 -11.63
C ILE A 69 -6.65 1.76 -11.25
N VAL A 70 -6.83 3.01 -10.88
CA VAL A 70 -8.14 3.59 -10.61
C VAL A 70 -8.54 4.44 -11.80
N LEU A 71 -9.74 4.21 -12.30
CA LEU A 71 -10.39 4.94 -13.38
C LEU A 71 -11.66 5.56 -12.82
N GLU A 72 -11.67 6.88 -12.66
CA GLU A 72 -12.87 7.65 -12.29
C GLU A 72 -13.57 8.16 -13.56
N ASP A 73 -14.89 8.37 -13.52
CA ASP A 73 -15.84 8.77 -14.61
C ASP A 73 -15.38 9.86 -15.63
N ASN A 74 -14.21 10.48 -15.45
CA ASN A 74 -13.61 11.51 -16.32
C ASN A 74 -12.20 11.14 -16.86
N ASP A 75 -11.92 9.85 -17.13
CA ASP A 75 -10.60 9.37 -17.60
C ASP A 75 -9.43 9.64 -16.64
N GLU A 76 -9.71 10.04 -15.38
CA GLU A 76 -8.66 10.22 -14.38
C GLU A 76 -8.05 8.87 -14.02
N LEU A 77 -6.87 8.62 -14.58
CA LEU A 77 -6.12 7.41 -14.36
C LEU A 77 -5.13 7.63 -13.21
N LYS A 78 -5.47 7.11 -12.03
CA LYS A 78 -4.56 7.10 -10.86
C LYS A 78 -3.94 5.72 -10.74
N LYS A 79 -2.61 5.65 -10.83
CA LYS A 79 -1.86 4.40 -10.60
C LYS A 79 -1.30 4.40 -9.20
N HIS A 80 -1.49 3.29 -8.48
CA HIS A 80 -0.93 3.05 -7.16
C HIS A 80 -0.05 1.81 -7.23
N GLN A 81 1.23 1.96 -6.93
CA GLN A 81 2.15 0.83 -6.84
C GLN A 81 3.21 1.11 -5.80
N PHE A 82 3.20 0.37 -4.69
CA PHE A 82 4.21 0.51 -3.65
C PHE A 82 5.36 -0.46 -3.88
N ILE A 83 6.54 0.09 -4.17
CA ILE A 83 7.77 -0.68 -4.34
C ILE A 83 8.52 -0.68 -3.00
N PRO A 84 8.87 -1.85 -2.45
CA PRO A 84 9.68 -1.92 -1.24
C PRO A 84 11.08 -1.35 -1.51
N LEU A 85 11.46 -0.36 -0.71
CA LEU A 85 12.80 0.22 -0.70
C LEU A 85 13.71 -0.49 0.29
N LYS A 86 13.17 -0.87 1.44
CA LYS A 86 13.95 -1.39 2.56
C LYS A 86 13.10 -2.28 3.44
N LYS A 87 13.63 -3.44 3.82
CA LYS A 87 13.00 -4.35 4.78
C LYS A 87 14.03 -4.76 5.81
N GLU A 88 13.80 -4.36 7.04
CA GLU A 88 14.74 -4.58 8.15
C GLU A 88 13.99 -4.83 9.46
N SER A 89 14.73 -5.31 10.44
CA SER A 89 14.26 -5.40 11.82
C SER A 89 14.96 -4.34 12.67
N ILE A 90 14.18 -3.53 13.37
CA ILE A 90 14.68 -2.56 14.33
C ILE A 90 14.49 -3.08 15.75
N LYS A 91 15.53 -2.97 16.57
CA LYS A 91 15.45 -3.21 18.00
C LYS A 91 15.35 -1.87 18.72
N TYR A 92 14.30 -1.68 19.50
CA TYR A 92 14.08 -0.44 20.25
C TYR A 92 13.72 -0.77 21.69
N LYS A 93 14.01 0.18 22.59
CA LYS A 93 13.72 0.03 24.01
C LYS A 93 12.47 0.81 24.35
N ILE A 94 11.53 0.15 25.02
CA ILE A 94 10.43 0.80 25.69
C ILE A 94 10.66 0.75 27.19
N VAL A 95 10.28 1.81 27.89
CA VAL A 95 10.22 1.82 29.35
C VAL A 95 8.80 1.43 29.72
N ASP A 96 8.66 0.29 30.37
CA ASP A 96 7.35 -0.16 30.87
C ASP A 96 6.92 0.69 32.08
N GLU A 97 5.65 0.62 32.48
CA GLU A 97 5.09 1.37 33.63
C GLU A 97 5.84 1.07 34.94
N SER A 98 6.51 -0.09 35.02
CA SER A 98 7.38 -0.49 36.12
C SER A 98 8.82 0.05 36.04
N ASN A 99 9.08 1.04 35.18
CA ASN A 99 10.39 1.68 34.95
C ASN A 99 11.50 0.70 34.52
N LYS A 100 11.12 -0.48 33.99
CA LYS A 100 12.03 -1.48 33.44
C LYS A 100 12.15 -1.30 31.93
N SER A 101 13.38 -1.26 31.42
CA SER A 101 13.62 -1.21 29.98
C SER A 101 13.40 -2.58 29.35
N LYS A 102 12.41 -2.70 28.46
CA LYS A 102 12.19 -3.89 27.63
C LYS A 102 12.72 -3.61 26.24
N THR A 103 13.55 -4.52 25.72
CA THR A 103 13.99 -4.46 24.32
C THR A 103 12.97 -5.19 23.47
N LEU A 104 12.37 -4.49 22.51
CA LEU A 104 11.48 -5.06 21.51
C LEU A 104 12.19 -5.08 20.16
N SER A 105 11.78 -6.02 19.31
CA SER A 105 12.24 -6.11 17.93
C SER A 105 11.01 -6.06 17.03
N LYS A 106 11.02 -5.19 16.03
CA LYS A 106 9.94 -5.09 15.05
C LYS A 106 10.51 -5.13 13.64
N THR A 107 9.95 -5.97 12.80
CA THR A 107 10.28 -6.02 11.38
C THR A 107 9.38 -5.05 10.65
N TYR A 108 9.97 -4.19 9.85
CA TYR A 108 9.27 -3.19 9.08
C TYR A 108 9.71 -3.22 7.63
N THR A 109 8.83 -2.77 6.75
CA THR A 109 9.09 -2.56 5.33
C THR A 109 8.79 -1.11 5.01
N ILE A 110 9.76 -0.41 4.43
CA ILE A 110 9.56 0.91 3.86
C ILE A 110 9.36 0.71 2.37
N ARG A 111 8.28 1.27 1.87
CA ARG A 111 7.90 1.23 0.47
C ARG A 111 7.74 2.67 -0.03
N LYS A 112 7.92 2.89 -1.33
CA LYS A 112 7.63 4.15 -2.00
C LYS A 112 6.65 3.90 -3.12
N CYS A 113 5.64 4.75 -3.25
CA CYS A 113 4.77 4.68 -4.40
C CYS A 113 5.58 5.02 -5.66
N LYS A 114 5.50 4.22 -6.71
CA LYS A 114 6.21 4.46 -7.97
C LYS A 114 5.67 5.70 -8.68
N PHE A 115 4.37 5.94 -8.55
CA PHE A 115 3.63 6.96 -9.30
C PHE A 115 3.37 8.23 -8.49
N THR A 116 3.59 8.20 -7.18
CA THR A 116 3.44 9.36 -6.29
C THR A 116 4.64 9.48 -5.37
N ASN A 117 4.89 10.64 -4.77
CA ASN A 117 6.01 10.81 -3.83
C ASN A 117 5.73 10.29 -2.41
N LEU A 118 4.69 9.46 -2.25
CA LEU A 118 4.30 8.93 -0.95
C LEU A 118 5.24 7.80 -0.53
N TYR A 119 5.68 7.87 0.72
CA TYR A 119 6.35 6.78 1.41
C TYR A 119 5.34 6.04 2.27
N ASN A 120 5.55 4.75 2.43
CA ASN A 120 4.73 3.89 3.24
C ASN A 120 5.64 3.11 4.20
N TYR A 121 5.32 3.17 5.48
CA TYR A 121 5.88 2.32 6.51
C TYR A 121 4.87 1.23 6.85
N VAL A 122 5.28 -0.03 6.70
CA VAL A 122 4.47 -1.20 7.05
C VAL A 122 5.20 -2.01 8.11
N ASP A 123 4.51 -2.31 9.19
CA ASP A 123 4.89 -3.37 10.12
C ASP A 123 3.71 -4.35 10.32
N LEU A 124 3.82 -5.26 11.29
CA LEU A 124 2.77 -6.26 11.57
C LEU A 124 1.46 -5.66 12.08
N GLU A 125 1.50 -4.46 12.65
CA GLU A 125 0.38 -3.82 13.34
C GLU A 125 -0.20 -2.65 12.55
N VAL A 126 0.63 -1.91 11.81
CA VAL A 126 0.23 -0.66 11.15
C VAL A 126 0.82 -0.52 9.75
N SER A 127 0.06 0.17 8.91
CA SER A 127 0.52 0.73 7.63
C SER A 127 0.31 2.24 7.65
N LEU A 128 1.38 3.01 7.49
CA LEU A 128 1.37 4.48 7.64
C LEU A 128 1.93 5.15 6.39
N LEU A 129 1.22 6.16 5.89
CA LEU A 129 1.64 6.97 4.75
C LEU A 129 2.32 8.27 5.20
N PHE A 130 3.38 8.63 4.49
CA PHE A 130 4.14 9.86 4.67
C PHE A 130 4.28 10.59 3.35
N LYS A 131 4.17 11.93 3.36
CA LYS A 131 4.21 12.73 2.13
C LYS A 131 5.60 12.86 1.54
N ASN A 132 6.63 12.69 2.37
CA ASN A 132 8.03 12.83 1.99
C ASN A 132 8.94 12.03 2.93
N LEU A 133 10.18 11.81 2.50
CA LEU A 133 11.20 11.11 3.27
C LEU A 133 11.52 11.81 4.61
N GLY A 134 11.40 13.13 4.69
CA GLY A 134 11.65 13.90 5.91
C GLY A 134 10.67 13.56 7.04
N GLU A 135 9.38 13.44 6.73
CA GLU A 135 8.35 13.02 7.69
C GLU A 135 8.61 11.59 8.19
N LEU A 136 8.98 10.69 7.30
CA LEU A 136 9.33 9.32 7.64
C LEU A 136 10.57 9.26 8.57
N LYS A 137 11.61 10.05 8.28
CA LYS A 137 12.80 10.14 9.15
C LYS A 137 12.45 10.66 10.54
N LYS A 138 11.63 11.71 10.64
CA LYS A 138 11.14 12.24 11.93
C LYS A 138 10.34 11.20 12.70
N TYR A 139 9.53 10.39 12.02
CA TYR A 139 8.81 9.29 12.65
C TYR A 139 9.77 8.26 13.27
N PHE A 140 10.85 7.89 12.58
CA PHE A 140 11.84 6.96 13.10
C PHE A 140 12.63 7.51 14.29
N GLU A 141 13.04 8.78 14.22
CA GLU A 141 13.72 9.46 15.33
C GLU A 141 12.83 9.54 16.56
N LYS A 142 11.55 9.86 16.39
CA LYS A 142 10.59 9.98 17.49
C LYS A 142 10.24 8.64 18.14
N ASN A 143 9.95 7.62 17.33
CA ASN A 143 9.43 6.34 17.85
C ASN A 143 10.53 5.34 18.20
N TYR A 144 11.67 5.38 17.50
CA TYR A 144 12.74 4.41 17.68
C TYR A 144 14.05 5.02 18.17
N GLN A 145 14.15 6.36 18.27
CA GLN A 145 15.39 7.06 18.64
C GLN A 145 16.57 6.68 17.74
N MET A 146 16.28 6.34 16.48
CA MET A 146 17.27 5.89 15.51
C MET A 146 17.10 6.64 14.19
N PRO A 147 18.21 7.05 13.54
CA PRO A 147 18.16 7.65 12.22
C PRO A 147 17.79 6.59 11.18
N LEU A 148 16.90 6.95 10.26
CA LEU A 148 16.58 6.12 9.13
C LEU A 148 17.54 6.39 7.97
N ASN A 149 18.43 5.43 7.72
CA ASN A 149 19.33 5.43 6.56
C ASN A 149 18.65 4.73 5.37
N LEU A 150 18.19 5.53 4.43
CA LEU A 150 17.72 5.12 3.10
C LEU A 150 18.63 5.76 2.06
N HIS A 151 19.19 4.93 1.17
CA HIS A 151 19.84 5.39 -0.05
C HIS A 151 18.77 5.33 -1.16
N GLU A 152 18.42 6.50 -1.71
CA GLU A 152 17.58 6.59 -2.92
C GLU A 152 18.42 6.42 -4.18
#